data_AF-A0AAJ7PXB8-F1
#
_entry.id   AF-A0AAJ7PXB8-F1
#
_cell.length_a   1.000
_cell.length_b   1.000
_cell.length_c   1.000
_cell.angle_alpha   90.00
_cell.angle_beta   90.00
_cell.angle_gamma   90.00
#
_symmetry.space_group_name_H-M   'P 1'
#
loop_
_entity.id
_entity.type
_entity.pdbx_description
1 polymer ?
#
loop_
_entity_poly.entity_id
_entity_poly.type
_entity_poly.pdbx_seq_one_letter_code
_entity_poly.pdbx_strand_id
1 'polypeptide(L)'
;MAAAGGEPSQIVSDELFQNFYSEVKQIEKRDSVLTSKQQIDRLLRPGSSYFNLNPFEVLQIDPDATDDELKKRFRALSILVHPDKNQDDPDRAQKAFEAVDKAYKLLLDPEQKKRALDVIHAGKEYVEHMVKEKRKQLKKEGKPLDVEEDDSEVFKQAVYKQTMKLFAELEIKRKEREAKEMHERKRAREEEIEAAEKAKREREWQKNFEETRDGRVDSWRNFQAKGKSKEKKNRSFLKPPKVKMEQRE
;
A
#
# COMPACT_ATOMS: atom_id res chain seq x y z
N MET A 1 69.71 -32.98 29.91
CA MET A 1 68.34 -33.39 29.56
C MET A 1 67.42 -32.28 30.03
N ALA A 2 66.84 -31.51 29.10
CA ALA A 2 66.11 -30.28 29.42
C ALA A 2 64.61 -30.42 29.12
N ALA A 3 63.83 -29.90 30.07
CA ALA A 3 62.51 -29.28 30.01
C ALA A 3 61.33 -30.04 29.37
N ALA A 4 60.40 -30.48 30.21
CA ALA A 4 58.99 -30.67 29.87
C ALA A 4 58.12 -30.23 31.08
N GLY A 5 58.05 -28.92 31.30
CA GLY A 5 57.09 -28.29 32.21
C GLY A 5 56.04 -27.57 31.40
N GLY A 6 54.95 -28.26 31.04
CA GLY A 6 53.72 -27.61 30.55
C GLY A 6 52.82 -27.36 31.75
N GLU A 7 52.63 -26.10 32.13
CA GLU A 7 51.86 -25.71 33.31
C GLU A 7 50.37 -26.05 33.14
N PRO A 8 49.73 -26.72 34.11
CA PRO A 8 48.30 -27.07 34.06
C PRO A 8 47.36 -25.85 34.11
N SER A 9 47.89 -24.65 34.36
CA SER A 9 47.16 -23.38 34.39
C SER A 9 46.68 -22.93 32.99
N GLN A 10 47.45 -23.22 31.94
CA GLN A 10 47.12 -22.77 30.57
C GLN A 10 46.03 -23.61 29.90
N ILE A 11 45.94 -24.90 30.24
CA ILE A 11 44.94 -25.81 29.68
C ILE A 11 43.54 -25.44 30.21
N VAL A 12 43.44 -25.10 31.50
CA VAL A 12 42.18 -24.66 32.13
C VAL A 12 41.76 -23.28 31.58
N SER A 13 42.71 -22.39 31.29
CA SER A 13 42.39 -21.11 30.66
C SER A 13 41.93 -21.25 29.20
N ASP A 14 42.49 -22.19 28.44
CA ASP A 14 42.08 -22.45 27.06
C ASP A 14 40.70 -23.11 27.00
N GLU A 15 40.38 -24.06 27.88
CA GLU A 15 39.02 -24.62 27.97
C GLU A 15 37.98 -23.58 28.42
N LEU A 16 38.32 -22.73 29.38
CA LEU A 16 37.46 -21.61 29.80
C LEU A 16 37.28 -20.58 28.67
N PHE A 17 38.33 -20.29 27.90
CA PHE A 17 38.26 -19.38 26.76
C PHE A 17 37.47 -19.98 25.60
N GLN A 18 37.60 -21.28 25.30
CA GLN A 18 36.80 -21.97 24.29
C GLN A 18 35.33 -22.09 24.70
N ASN A 19 35.05 -22.34 25.98
CA ASN A 19 33.70 -22.32 26.52
C ASN A 19 33.11 -20.91 26.43
N PHE A 20 33.86 -19.88 26.82
CA PHE A 20 33.47 -18.48 26.64
C PHE A 20 33.24 -18.12 25.16
N TYR A 21 34.12 -18.53 24.25
CA TYR A 21 33.96 -18.28 22.81
C TYR A 21 32.74 -19.00 22.25
N SER A 22 32.48 -20.24 22.68
CA SER A 22 31.30 -21.00 22.28
C SER A 22 30.02 -20.37 22.85
N GLU A 23 30.08 -19.84 24.07
CA GLU A 23 28.97 -19.17 24.74
C GLU A 23 28.70 -17.81 24.12
N VAL A 24 29.72 -17.00 23.84
CA VAL A 24 29.61 -15.73 23.10
C VAL A 24 29.09 -15.97 21.69
N LYS A 25 29.58 -16.98 20.97
CA LYS A 25 29.11 -17.31 19.61
C LYS A 25 27.69 -17.88 19.63
N GLN A 26 27.33 -18.57 20.71
CA GLN A 26 25.95 -18.95 20.94
C GLN A 26 25.11 -17.72 21.27
N ILE A 27 25.52 -16.81 22.16
CA ILE A 27 24.89 -15.51 22.51
C ILE A 27 24.68 -14.68 21.25
N GLU A 28 25.71 -14.47 20.43
CA GLU A 28 25.61 -13.82 19.12
C GLU A 28 24.63 -14.53 18.19
N LYS A 29 24.48 -15.86 18.29
CA LYS A 29 23.46 -16.62 17.55
C LYS A 29 22.05 -16.52 18.17
N ARG A 30 21.92 -16.37 19.49
CA ARG A 30 20.63 -16.12 20.19
C ARG A 30 20.18 -14.69 19.94
N ASP A 31 21.10 -13.74 19.91
CA ASP A 31 20.90 -12.33 19.61
C ASP A 31 20.79 -12.06 18.10
N SER A 32 21.34 -12.94 17.25
CA SER A 32 21.10 -12.96 15.80
C SER A 32 19.70 -13.46 15.43
N VAL A 33 19.06 -14.27 16.28
CA VAL A 33 17.68 -14.73 16.10
C VAL A 33 16.78 -13.88 16.99
N LEU A 34 16.32 -12.77 16.43
CA LEU A 34 15.38 -11.86 17.07
C LEU A 34 14.28 -12.65 17.81
N THR A 35 14.12 -12.40 19.11
CA THR A 35 13.12 -13.10 19.93
C THR A 35 11.71 -12.88 19.38
N SER A 36 10.76 -13.75 19.72
CA SER A 36 9.37 -13.61 19.29
C SER A 36 8.81 -12.19 19.54
N LYS A 37 9.06 -11.62 20.72
CA LYS A 37 8.62 -10.24 21.06
C LYS A 37 9.31 -9.18 20.19
N GLN A 38 10.63 -9.27 20.05
CA GLN A 38 11.37 -8.32 19.22
C GLN A 38 10.98 -8.42 17.73
N GLN A 39 10.64 -9.61 17.22
CA GLN A 39 10.18 -9.81 15.84
C GLN A 39 8.80 -9.18 15.62
N ILE A 40 7.89 -9.33 16.58
CA ILE A 40 6.59 -8.67 16.59
C ILE A 40 6.78 -7.14 16.64
N ASP A 41 7.63 -6.63 17.53
CA ASP A 41 7.94 -5.21 17.64
C ASP A 41 8.51 -4.65 16.34
N ARG A 42 9.45 -5.35 15.71
CA ARG A 42 10.04 -4.95 14.43
C ARG A 42 8.98 -4.81 13.33
N LEU A 43 8.04 -5.77 13.26
CA LEU A 43 6.97 -5.82 12.26
C LEU A 43 5.84 -4.82 12.52
N LEU A 44 5.66 -4.38 13.77
CA LEU A 44 4.59 -3.50 14.19
C LEU A 44 5.04 -2.12 14.66
N ARG A 45 6.34 -1.80 14.58
CA ARG A 45 6.86 -0.49 14.95
C ARG A 45 6.14 0.63 14.20
N PRO A 46 6.07 1.86 14.74
CA PRO A 46 5.59 3.02 13.99
C PRO A 46 6.36 3.15 12.66
N GLY A 47 5.62 3.34 11.56
CA GLY A 47 6.20 3.34 10.20
C GLY A 47 6.42 1.95 9.57
N SER A 48 6.06 0.87 10.27
CA SER A 48 6.07 -0.50 9.73
C SER A 48 5.23 -0.66 8.47
N SER A 49 4.17 0.14 8.28
CA SER A 49 3.37 0.15 7.06
C SER A 49 4.19 0.42 5.80
N TYR A 50 5.24 1.24 5.89
CA TYR A 50 6.16 1.53 4.79
C TYR A 50 7.29 0.52 4.73
N PHE A 51 7.78 0.09 5.90
CA PHE A 51 8.82 -0.93 5.97
C PHE A 51 8.38 -2.28 5.40
N ASN A 52 7.15 -2.70 5.72
CA ASN A 52 6.59 -3.97 5.31
C ASN A 52 6.15 -4.00 3.84
N LEU A 53 6.35 -2.91 3.08
CA LEU A 53 6.12 -2.89 1.63
C LEU A 53 7.17 -3.72 0.88
N ASN A 54 8.39 -3.80 1.42
CA ASN A 54 9.42 -4.65 0.86
C ASN A 54 9.30 -6.07 1.46
N PRO A 55 8.89 -7.08 0.67
CA PRO A 55 8.67 -8.44 1.16
C PRO A 55 9.98 -9.16 1.58
N PHE A 56 11.12 -8.81 0.96
CA PHE A 56 12.42 -9.41 1.28
C PHE A 56 12.90 -8.96 2.67
N GLU A 57 12.67 -7.70 3.02
CA GLU A 57 12.98 -7.14 4.34
C GLU A 57 12.09 -7.72 5.44
N VAL A 58 10.80 -7.94 5.14
CA VAL A 58 9.86 -8.61 6.06
C VAL A 58 10.34 -10.02 6.38
N LEU A 59 10.80 -10.78 5.38
CA LEU A 59 11.25 -12.15 5.56
C LEU A 59 12.72 -12.29 5.95
N GLN A 60 13.48 -11.19 6.00
CA GLN A 60 14.93 -11.17 6.24
C GLN A 60 15.68 -12.13 5.32
N ILE A 61 15.40 -11.99 4.02
CA ILE A 61 16.08 -12.73 2.97
C ILE A 61 16.72 -11.76 1.99
N ASP A 62 17.79 -12.23 1.37
CA ASP A 62 18.44 -11.51 0.28
C ASP A 62 17.54 -11.51 -0.96
N PRO A 63 17.52 -10.44 -1.77
CA PRO A 63 16.87 -10.44 -3.09
C PRO A 63 17.29 -11.60 -3.99
N ASP A 64 18.54 -12.07 -3.86
CA ASP A 64 19.10 -13.19 -4.63
C ASP A 64 18.84 -14.56 -3.97
N ALA A 65 18.07 -14.61 -2.87
CA ALA A 65 17.79 -15.84 -2.15
C ALA A 65 16.96 -16.85 -2.97
N THR A 66 17.25 -18.13 -2.73
CA THR A 66 16.55 -19.24 -3.39
C THR A 66 15.14 -19.46 -2.83
N ASP A 67 14.27 -20.11 -3.61
CA ASP A 67 12.90 -20.42 -3.17
C ASP A 67 12.86 -21.36 -1.94
N ASP A 68 13.90 -22.16 -1.74
CA ASP A 68 14.04 -23.02 -0.56
C ASP A 68 14.38 -22.21 0.69
N GLU A 69 15.23 -21.20 0.56
CA GLU A 69 15.52 -20.24 1.64
C GLU A 69 14.29 -19.42 2.00
N LEU A 70 13.52 -18.99 1.00
CA LEU A 70 12.24 -18.31 1.19
C LEU A 70 11.29 -19.15 2.05
N LYS A 71 11.09 -20.43 1.70
CA LYS A 71 10.23 -21.34 2.46
C LYS A 71 10.76 -21.58 3.88
N LYS A 72 12.07 -21.75 4.04
CA LYS A 72 12.71 -21.98 5.34
C LYS A 72 12.53 -20.78 6.26
N ARG A 73 12.72 -19.57 5.74
CA ARG A 73 12.61 -18.32 6.49
C ARG A 73 11.17 -18.00 6.84
N PHE A 74 10.24 -18.22 5.92
CA PHE A 74 8.82 -18.13 6.20
C PHE A 74 8.42 -19.04 7.37
N ARG A 75 8.75 -20.34 7.32
CA ARG A 75 8.43 -21.28 8.42
C ARG A 75 9.01 -20.83 9.76
N ALA A 76 10.27 -20.39 9.77
CA ALA A 76 10.92 -19.93 10.99
C ALA A 76 10.22 -18.68 11.59
N LEU A 77 9.93 -17.69 10.75
CA LEU A 77 9.26 -16.46 11.19
C LEU A 77 7.83 -16.71 11.62
N SER A 78 7.07 -17.53 10.88
CA SER A 78 5.69 -17.91 11.23
C SER A 78 5.61 -18.50 12.63
N ILE A 79 6.53 -19.41 12.99
CA ILE A 79 6.56 -19.99 14.35
C ILE A 79 6.89 -18.93 15.40
N LEU A 80 7.77 -17.98 15.10
CA LEU A 80 8.16 -16.94 16.04
C LEU A 80 7.02 -15.96 16.33
N VAL A 81 6.23 -15.59 15.32
CA VAL A 81 5.16 -14.59 15.44
C VAL A 81 3.76 -15.19 15.58
N HIS A 82 3.63 -16.52 15.67
CA HIS A 82 2.31 -17.17 15.76
C HIS A 82 1.57 -16.76 17.06
N PRO A 83 0.25 -16.47 17.02
CA PRO A 83 -0.51 -16.07 18.21
C PRO A 83 -0.53 -17.15 19.30
N ASP A 84 -0.57 -18.43 18.93
CA ASP A 84 -0.56 -19.55 19.90
C ASP A 84 0.71 -19.61 20.76
N LYS A 85 1.86 -19.18 20.22
CA LYS A 85 3.13 -19.13 20.95
C LYS A 85 3.30 -17.82 21.75
N ASN A 86 2.52 -16.80 21.42
CA ASN A 86 2.59 -15.45 21.98
C ASN A 86 1.28 -15.10 22.69
N GLN A 87 0.86 -15.96 23.62
CA GLN A 87 -0.42 -15.82 24.34
C GLN A 87 -0.50 -14.56 25.21
N ASP A 88 0.65 -13.98 25.58
CA ASP A 88 0.72 -12.70 26.28
C ASP A 88 0.15 -11.53 25.44
N ASP A 89 0.26 -11.62 24.11
CA ASP A 89 -0.10 -10.55 23.17
C ASP A 89 -0.56 -11.11 21.81
N PRO A 90 -1.70 -11.82 21.78
CA PRO A 90 -2.16 -12.54 20.60
C PRO A 90 -2.55 -11.60 19.45
N ASP A 91 -3.05 -10.41 19.75
CA ASP A 91 -3.48 -9.43 18.74
C ASP A 91 -2.28 -8.87 17.96
N ARG A 92 -1.18 -8.54 18.65
CA ARG A 92 0.04 -8.08 17.98
C ARG A 92 0.72 -9.23 17.24
N ALA A 93 0.75 -10.43 17.82
CA ALA A 93 1.26 -11.61 17.15
C ALA A 93 0.50 -11.89 15.84
N GLN A 94 -0.83 -11.83 15.86
CA GLN A 94 -1.67 -12.02 14.67
C GLN A 94 -1.35 -11.00 13.56
N LYS A 95 -1.26 -9.70 13.89
CA LYS A 95 -0.89 -8.67 12.90
C LYS A 95 0.52 -8.87 12.33
N ALA A 96 1.47 -9.28 13.15
CA ALA A 96 2.83 -9.58 12.72
C ALA A 96 2.85 -10.82 11.79
N PHE A 97 2.07 -11.86 12.12
CA PHE A 97 1.90 -13.04 11.29
C PHE A 97 1.30 -12.69 9.93
N GLU A 98 0.26 -11.87 9.89
CA GLU A 98 -0.36 -11.39 8.65
C GLU A 98 0.65 -10.64 7.75
N ALA A 99 1.54 -9.84 8.33
CA ALA A 99 2.59 -9.17 7.57
C ALA A 99 3.58 -10.16 6.92
N VAL A 100 3.99 -11.19 7.68
CA VAL A 100 4.88 -12.27 7.19
C VAL A 100 4.20 -13.10 6.10
N ASP A 101 2.94 -13.47 6.30
CA ASP A 101 2.15 -14.24 5.34
C ASP A 101 1.91 -13.46 4.04
N LYS A 102 1.59 -12.16 4.14
CA LYS A 102 1.44 -11.28 2.97
C LYS A 102 2.74 -11.18 2.17
N ALA A 103 3.88 -11.04 2.83
CA ALA A 103 5.18 -10.98 2.16
C ALA A 103 5.51 -12.30 1.45
N TYR A 104 5.24 -13.44 2.09
CA TYR A 104 5.45 -14.76 1.49
C TYR A 104 4.56 -14.97 0.27
N LYS A 105 3.26 -14.63 0.35
CA LYS A 105 2.32 -14.73 -0.78
C LYS A 105 2.75 -13.88 -1.98
N LEU A 106 3.25 -12.67 -1.73
CA LEU A 106 3.76 -11.79 -2.78
C LEU A 106 4.97 -12.41 -3.49
N LEU A 107 5.91 -13.01 -2.73
CA LEU A 107 7.09 -13.65 -3.32
C LEU A 107 6.80 -15.02 -3.95
N LEU A 108 5.69 -15.66 -3.59
CA LEU A 108 5.26 -16.91 -4.20
C LEU A 108 4.74 -16.70 -5.64
N ASP A 109 4.14 -15.54 -5.91
CA ASP A 109 3.73 -15.15 -7.25
C ASP A 109 4.95 -14.65 -8.06
N PRO A 110 5.35 -15.34 -9.15
CA PRO A 110 6.51 -14.96 -9.94
C PRO A 110 6.43 -13.54 -10.51
N GLU A 111 5.24 -13.06 -10.87
CA GLU A 111 5.08 -11.72 -11.44
C GLU A 111 5.26 -10.66 -10.36
N GLN A 112 4.69 -10.88 -9.17
CA GLN A 112 4.85 -9.95 -8.06
C GLN A 112 6.28 -9.97 -7.50
N LYS A 113 6.91 -11.15 -7.39
CA LYS A 113 8.33 -11.31 -7.05
C LYS A 113 9.20 -10.51 -8.01
N LYS A 114 8.97 -10.64 -9.32
CA LYS A 114 9.71 -9.89 -10.34
C LYS A 114 9.54 -8.38 -10.15
N ARG A 115 8.30 -7.89 -9.99
CA ARG A 115 8.06 -6.45 -9.76
C ARG A 115 8.79 -5.93 -8.52
N ALA A 116 8.82 -6.71 -7.44
CA ALA A 116 9.56 -6.34 -6.23
C ALA A 116 11.07 -6.28 -6.49
N LEU A 117 11.63 -7.24 -7.24
CA LEU A 117 13.04 -7.22 -7.64
C LEU A 117 13.37 -6.04 -8.56
N ASP A 118 12.49 -5.71 -9.52
CA ASP A 118 12.67 -4.56 -10.42
C ASP A 118 12.78 -3.24 -9.62
N VAL A 119 12.03 -3.10 -8.53
CA VAL A 119 12.10 -1.94 -7.62
C VAL A 119 13.43 -1.87 -6.90
N ILE A 120 13.92 -3.01 -6.41
CA ILE A 120 15.23 -3.12 -5.73
C ILE A 120 16.37 -2.79 -6.71
N HIS A 121 16.28 -3.31 -7.93
CA HIS A 121 17.25 -3.02 -8.98
C HIS A 121 17.27 -1.54 -9.34
N ALA A 122 16.11 -0.91 -9.55
CA ALA A 122 16.00 0.52 -9.80
C ALA A 122 16.58 1.37 -8.64
N GLY A 123 16.40 0.93 -7.39
CA GLY A 123 17.01 1.55 -6.22
C GLY A 123 18.54 1.51 -6.26
N LYS A 124 19.11 0.36 -6.63
CA LYS A 124 20.55 0.17 -6.78
C LYS A 124 21.13 1.01 -7.93
N GLU A 125 20.51 0.95 -9.10
CA GLU A 125 20.93 1.73 -10.28
C GLU A 125 20.91 3.25 -10.01
N TYR A 126 19.90 3.73 -9.28
CA TYR A 126 19.83 5.14 -8.89
C TYR A 126 21.02 5.57 -8.04
N VAL A 127 21.38 4.76 -7.03
CA VAL A 127 22.52 5.07 -6.15
C VAL A 127 23.83 4.98 -6.93
N GLU A 128 24.02 3.97 -7.77
CA GLU A 128 25.19 3.87 -8.65
C GLU A 128 25.33 5.08 -9.57
N HIS A 129 24.22 5.54 -10.16
CA HIS A 129 24.21 6.74 -11.00
C HIS A 129 24.57 7.99 -10.19
N MET A 130 23.98 8.15 -8.99
CA MET A 130 24.30 9.23 -8.05
C MET A 130 25.79 9.27 -7.69
N VAL A 131 26.38 8.13 -7.32
CA VAL A 131 27.81 8.03 -6.98
C VAL A 131 28.68 8.37 -8.19
N LYS A 132 28.32 7.87 -9.38
CA LYS A 132 29.03 8.19 -10.63
C LYS A 132 29.01 9.68 -10.95
N GLU A 133 27.87 10.35 -10.78
CA GLU A 133 27.74 11.80 -10.97
C GLU A 133 28.54 12.58 -9.93
N LYS A 134 28.51 12.19 -8.65
CA LYS A 134 29.36 12.80 -7.61
C LYS A 134 30.85 12.70 -7.95
N ARG A 135 31.33 11.53 -8.40
CA ARG A 135 32.72 11.34 -8.83
C ARG A 135 33.08 12.25 -10.01
N LYS A 136 32.19 12.41 -10.99
CA LYS A 136 32.40 13.35 -12.12
C LYS A 136 32.49 14.79 -11.64
N GLN A 137 31.67 15.19 -10.67
CA GLN A 137 31.67 16.52 -10.09
C GLN A 137 32.97 16.82 -9.34
N LEU A 138 33.42 15.90 -8.48
CA LEU A 138 34.70 16.02 -7.76
C LEU A 138 35.89 16.11 -8.72
N LYS A 139 35.86 15.36 -9.84
CA LYS A 139 36.85 15.45 -10.90
C LYS A 139 36.91 16.83 -11.55
N LYS A 140 35.74 17.47 -11.79
CA LYS A 140 35.67 18.83 -12.35
C LYS A 140 36.18 19.88 -11.36
N GLU A 141 35.96 19.66 -10.06
CA GLU A 141 36.38 20.56 -8.98
C GLU A 141 37.85 20.35 -8.56
N GLY A 142 38.56 19.38 -9.14
CA GLY A 142 39.95 19.07 -8.78
C GLY A 142 40.12 18.50 -7.36
N LYS A 143 39.04 18.03 -6.73
CA LYS A 143 39.05 17.42 -5.40
C LYS A 143 39.37 15.92 -5.49
N PRO A 144 39.84 15.29 -4.39
CA PRO A 144 40.00 13.85 -4.32
C PRO A 144 38.71 13.13 -4.73
N LEU A 145 38.86 12.06 -5.51
CA LEU A 145 37.75 11.26 -6.03
C LEU A 145 37.12 10.34 -4.98
N ASP A 146 37.59 10.42 -3.74
CA ASP A 146 37.12 9.62 -2.62
C ASP A 146 35.71 10.05 -2.26
N VAL A 147 34.76 9.13 -2.46
CA VAL A 147 33.35 9.36 -2.17
C VAL A 147 33.00 8.52 -0.95
N GLU A 148 32.25 9.08 0.00
CA GLU A 148 31.83 8.39 1.24
C GLU A 148 31.06 7.09 0.96
N GLU A 149 30.43 7.00 -0.20
CA GLU A 149 29.77 5.80 -0.73
C GLU A 149 30.72 4.74 -1.33
N ASP A 150 32.04 4.93 -1.28
CA ASP A 150 33.03 3.91 -1.64
C ASP A 150 33.23 2.87 -0.52
N ASP A 151 32.82 3.21 0.71
CA ASP A 151 32.63 2.24 1.78
C ASP A 151 31.40 1.36 1.47
N SER A 152 31.62 0.04 1.42
CA SER A 152 30.61 -0.96 1.07
C SER A 152 29.36 -0.87 1.94
N GLU A 153 29.51 -0.54 3.23
CA GLU A 153 28.38 -0.46 4.16
C GLU A 153 27.55 0.82 3.95
N VAL A 154 28.20 1.93 3.64
CA VAL A 154 27.51 3.19 3.31
C VAL A 154 26.74 3.05 2.00
N PHE A 155 27.33 2.39 1.00
CA PHE A 155 26.64 2.08 -0.26
C PHE A 155 25.40 1.20 -0.03
N LYS A 156 25.53 0.11 0.73
CA LYS A 156 24.39 -0.75 1.08
C LYS A 156 23.29 0.05 1.79
N GLN A 157 23.66 0.91 2.73
CA GLN A 157 22.70 1.74 3.45
C GLN A 157 22.00 2.75 2.52
N ALA A 158 22.72 3.36 1.58
CA ALA A 158 22.15 4.28 0.59
C ALA A 158 21.17 3.55 -0.35
N VAL A 159 21.55 2.37 -0.86
CA VAL A 159 20.68 1.51 -1.69
C VAL A 159 19.43 1.12 -0.92
N TYR A 160 19.57 0.70 0.33
CA TYR A 160 18.44 0.36 1.18
C TYR A 160 17.48 1.56 1.36
N LYS A 161 18.00 2.74 1.73
CA LYS A 161 17.19 3.96 1.90
C LYS A 161 16.45 4.33 0.62
N GLN A 162 17.13 4.27 -0.53
CA GLN A 162 16.52 4.59 -1.83
C GLN A 162 15.45 3.56 -2.23
N THR A 163 15.73 2.28 -2.04
CA THR A 163 14.80 1.19 -2.35
C THR A 163 13.51 1.33 -1.54
N MET A 164 13.64 1.55 -0.22
CA MET A 164 12.49 1.78 0.65
C MET A 164 11.65 2.99 0.23
N LYS A 165 12.31 4.06 -0.23
CA LYS A 165 11.62 5.24 -0.78
C LYS A 165 10.82 4.88 -2.04
N LEU A 166 11.39 4.12 -2.98
CA LEU A 166 10.69 3.71 -4.20
C LEU A 166 9.46 2.85 -3.90
N PHE A 167 9.57 1.88 -2.98
CA PHE A 167 8.41 1.08 -2.54
C PHE A 167 7.31 1.98 -1.95
N ALA A 168 7.68 2.94 -1.10
CA ALA A 168 6.73 3.90 -0.52
C ALA A 168 6.03 4.76 -1.58
N GLU A 169 6.78 5.29 -2.55
CA GLU A 169 6.24 6.11 -3.64
C GLU A 169 5.25 5.31 -4.53
N LEU A 170 5.58 4.05 -4.84
CA LEU A 170 4.70 3.18 -5.60
C LEU A 170 3.41 2.86 -4.86
N GLU A 171 3.49 2.63 -3.54
CA GLU A 171 2.31 2.39 -2.71
C GLU A 171 1.43 3.65 -2.60
N ILE A 172 2.04 4.83 -2.46
CA ILE A 172 1.31 6.11 -2.47
C ILE A 172 0.57 6.27 -3.79
N LYS A 173 1.26 6.12 -4.93
CA LYS A 173 0.66 6.20 -6.27
C LYS A 173 -0.46 5.18 -6.46
N ARG A 174 -0.30 3.96 -5.93
CA ARG A 174 -1.35 2.92 -5.96
C ARG A 174 -2.60 3.38 -5.22
N LYS A 175 -2.45 3.87 -3.99
CA LYS A 175 -3.56 4.38 -3.17
C LYS A 175 -4.25 5.59 -3.81
N GLU A 176 -3.48 6.51 -4.38
CA GLU A 176 -4.03 7.67 -5.11
C GLU A 176 -4.88 7.23 -6.31
N ARG A 177 -4.40 6.26 -7.09
CA ARG A 177 -5.15 5.70 -8.21
C ARG A 177 -6.43 5.01 -7.76
N GLU A 178 -6.36 4.17 -6.72
CA GLU A 178 -7.54 3.50 -6.13
C GLU A 178 -8.56 4.52 -5.60
N ALA A 179 -8.09 5.58 -4.92
CA ALA A 179 -8.96 6.64 -4.42
C ALA A 179 -9.62 7.41 -5.57
N LYS A 180 -8.87 7.73 -6.63
CA LYS A 180 -9.39 8.40 -7.83
C LYS A 180 -10.46 7.55 -8.52
N GLU A 181 -10.21 6.26 -8.70
CA GLU A 181 -11.19 5.32 -9.28
C GLU A 181 -12.45 5.21 -8.43
N MET A 182 -12.30 5.12 -7.10
CA MET A 182 -13.44 5.11 -6.17
C MET A 182 -14.26 6.40 -6.24
N HIS A 183 -13.60 7.56 -6.34
CA HIS A 183 -14.27 8.85 -6.52
C HIS A 183 -15.00 8.94 -7.87
N GLU A 184 -14.38 8.48 -8.95
CA GLU A 184 -15.01 8.42 -10.28
C GLU A 184 -16.23 7.49 -10.28
N ARG A 185 -16.11 6.29 -9.69
CA ARG A 185 -17.22 5.34 -9.54
C ARG A 185 -18.36 5.90 -8.68
N LYS A 186 -18.04 6.70 -7.66
CA LYS A 186 -19.06 7.37 -6.84
C LYS A 186 -19.81 8.42 -7.66
N ARG A 187 -19.08 9.29 -8.38
CA ARG A 187 -19.69 10.30 -9.26
C ARG A 187 -20.57 9.67 -10.34
N ALA A 188 -20.09 8.62 -11.01
CA ALA A 188 -20.87 7.92 -12.03
C ALA A 188 -22.19 7.36 -11.48
N ARG A 189 -22.18 6.80 -10.27
CA ARG A 189 -23.42 6.33 -9.61
C ARG A 189 -24.36 7.47 -9.24
N GLU A 190 -23.84 8.58 -8.75
CA GLU A 190 -24.65 9.77 -8.44
C GLU A 190 -25.29 10.34 -9.71
N GLU A 191 -24.53 10.44 -10.81
CA GLU A 191 -25.03 10.85 -12.13
C GLU A 191 -26.09 9.88 -12.69
N GLU A 192 -25.90 8.56 -12.52
CA GLU A 192 -26.88 7.55 -12.92
C GLU A 192 -28.20 7.69 -12.14
N ILE A 193 -28.11 7.89 -10.82
CA ILE A 193 -29.29 8.12 -9.96
C ILE A 193 -30.00 9.41 -10.38
N GLU A 194 -29.26 10.50 -10.57
CA GLU A 194 -29.83 11.78 -11.01
C GLU A 194 -30.50 11.66 -12.39
N ALA A 195 -29.86 10.98 -13.34
CA ALA A 195 -30.41 10.72 -14.67
C ALA A 195 -31.69 9.87 -14.59
N ALA A 196 -31.70 8.84 -13.74
CA ALA A 196 -32.88 8.00 -13.50
C ALA A 196 -34.03 8.81 -12.88
N GLU A 197 -33.75 9.65 -11.89
CA GLU A 197 -34.73 10.55 -11.28
C GLU A 197 -35.28 11.57 -12.29
N LYS A 198 -34.41 12.15 -13.12
CA LYS A 198 -34.80 13.08 -14.17
C LYS A 198 -35.66 12.40 -15.23
N ALA A 199 -35.27 11.21 -15.69
CA ALA A 199 -36.05 10.41 -16.63
C ALA A 199 -37.41 10.00 -16.05
N LYS A 200 -37.46 9.66 -14.75
CA LYS A 200 -38.72 9.39 -14.05
C LYS A 200 -39.61 10.64 -14.02
N ARG A 201 -39.05 11.79 -13.65
CA ARG A 201 -39.77 13.08 -13.61
C ARG A 201 -40.29 13.48 -15.00
N GLU A 202 -39.52 13.23 -16.04
CA GLU A 202 -39.91 13.49 -17.43
C GLU A 202 -41.03 12.54 -17.89
N ARG A 203 -40.93 11.24 -17.59
CA ARG A 203 -42.01 10.28 -17.86
C ARG A 203 -43.31 10.64 -17.15
N GLU A 204 -43.23 11.01 -15.88
CA GLU A 204 -44.39 11.47 -15.10
C GLU A 204 -44.98 12.75 -15.68
N TRP A 205 -44.13 13.72 -16.05
CA TRP A 205 -44.58 14.95 -16.71
C TRP A 205 -45.28 14.65 -18.03
N GLN A 206 -44.71 13.76 -18.86
CA GLN A 206 -45.26 13.42 -20.16
C GLN A 206 -46.60 12.69 -20.03
N LYS A 207 -46.71 11.74 -19.10
CA LYS A 207 -47.97 11.09 -18.76
C LYS A 207 -49.04 12.10 -18.33
N ASN A 208 -48.70 12.98 -17.38
CA ASN A 208 -49.61 14.04 -16.92
C ASN A 208 -50.01 14.99 -18.05
N PHE A 209 -49.09 15.31 -18.95
CA PHE A 209 -49.34 16.14 -20.12
C PHE A 209 -50.30 15.47 -21.10
N GLU A 210 -50.10 14.18 -21.39
CA GLU A 210 -50.98 13.40 -22.27
C GLU A 210 -52.37 13.20 -21.68
N GLU A 211 -52.48 12.93 -20.37
CA GLU A 211 -53.78 12.80 -19.70
C GLU A 211 -54.57 14.12 -19.70
N THR A 212 -53.90 15.28 -19.61
CA THR A 212 -54.57 16.59 -19.80
C THR A 212 -54.76 16.98 -21.27
N ARG A 213 -54.43 16.12 -22.24
CA ARG A 213 -54.57 16.45 -23.68
C ARG A 213 -56.02 16.68 -24.07
N ASP A 214 -56.93 15.78 -23.71
CA ASP A 214 -58.33 15.87 -24.15
C ASP A 214 -59.02 17.10 -23.53
N GLY A 215 -58.80 17.35 -22.24
CA GLY A 215 -59.27 18.59 -21.60
C GLY A 215 -58.71 19.88 -22.21
N ARG A 216 -57.45 19.86 -22.67
CA ARG A 216 -56.86 21.01 -23.41
C ARG A 216 -57.43 21.16 -24.81
N VAL A 217 -57.62 20.06 -25.53
CA VAL A 217 -58.24 20.05 -26.86
C VAL A 217 -59.69 20.55 -26.79
N ASP A 218 -60.45 20.11 -25.79
CA ASP A 218 -61.83 20.56 -25.59
C ASP A 218 -61.91 22.02 -25.15
N SER A 219 -60.99 22.49 -24.30
CA SER A 219 -60.87 23.92 -23.99
C SER A 219 -60.51 24.75 -25.23
N TRP A 220 -59.67 24.23 -26.12
CA TRP A 220 -59.29 24.91 -27.38
C TRP A 220 -60.44 24.92 -28.39
N ARG A 221 -61.16 23.81 -28.54
CA ARG A 221 -62.40 23.72 -29.33
C ARG A 221 -63.47 24.70 -28.82
N ASN A 222 -63.68 24.77 -27.50
CA ASN A 222 -64.58 25.74 -26.88
C ASN A 222 -64.11 27.19 -27.06
N PHE A 223 -62.80 27.45 -27.04
CA PHE A 223 -62.24 28.77 -27.33
C PHE A 223 -62.49 29.18 -28.78
N GLN A 224 -62.29 28.28 -29.76
CA GLN A 224 -62.64 28.52 -31.16
C GLN A 224 -64.15 28.73 -31.34
N ALA A 225 -64.98 27.93 -30.67
CA ALA A 225 -66.43 28.08 -30.71
C ALA A 225 -66.90 29.43 -30.11
N LYS A 226 -66.21 29.93 -29.07
CA LYS A 226 -66.43 31.27 -28.48
C LYS A 226 -65.74 32.40 -29.25
N GLY A 227 -64.99 32.11 -30.31
CA GLY A 227 -64.30 33.08 -31.18
C GLY A 227 -65.21 34.02 -32.00
N LYS A 228 -66.52 34.03 -31.73
CA LYS A 228 -67.47 35.02 -32.26
C LYS A 228 -68.14 35.85 -31.17
N SER A 229 -67.42 36.27 -30.13
CA SER A 229 -67.81 37.47 -29.36
C SER A 229 -66.62 38.07 -28.61
N LYS A 230 -66.41 39.38 -28.78
CA LYS A 230 -65.35 40.19 -28.13
C LYS A 230 -65.56 40.21 -26.61
N GLU A 231 -64.52 39.88 -25.82
CA GLU A 231 -64.14 40.76 -24.71
C GLU A 231 -62.71 40.50 -24.21
N LYS A 232 -61.97 41.60 -24.00
CA LYS A 232 -60.64 41.64 -23.37
C LYS A 232 -60.80 41.34 -21.88
N LYS A 233 -60.19 40.26 -21.36
CA LYS A 233 -59.72 40.19 -19.96
C LYS A 233 -58.61 39.14 -19.79
N ASN A 234 -57.46 39.63 -19.34
CA ASN A 234 -56.29 38.96 -18.77
C ASN A 234 -55.79 37.65 -19.41
N ARG A 235 -54.75 37.81 -20.24
CA ARG A 235 -53.84 36.74 -20.68
C ARG A 235 -53.02 36.22 -19.49
N SER A 236 -53.57 35.29 -18.71
CA SER A 236 -52.82 34.49 -17.72
C SER A 236 -52.81 32.99 -18.04
N PHE A 237 -53.40 32.57 -19.17
CA PHE A 237 -53.74 31.17 -19.47
C PHE A 237 -52.68 30.34 -20.21
N LEU A 238 -51.49 30.89 -20.46
CA LEU A 238 -50.36 30.14 -21.07
C LEU A 238 -49.27 29.84 -20.04
N LYS A 239 -49.65 29.52 -18.81
CA LYS A 239 -48.70 28.96 -17.83
C LYS A 239 -48.71 27.44 -17.97
N PRO A 240 -47.53 26.79 -18.11
CA PRO A 240 -47.43 25.34 -18.04
C PRO A 240 -48.15 24.83 -16.78
N PRO A 241 -48.80 23.66 -16.83
CA PRO A 241 -49.45 23.09 -15.66
C PRO A 241 -48.43 22.97 -14.53
N LYS A 242 -48.75 23.53 -13.35
CA LYS A 242 -47.89 23.42 -12.17
C LYS A 242 -47.73 21.94 -11.85
N VAL A 243 -46.48 21.47 -11.79
CA VAL A 243 -46.16 20.14 -11.28
C VAL A 243 -46.72 20.04 -9.87
N LYS A 244 -47.74 19.20 -9.66
CA LYS A 244 -48.18 18.82 -8.32
C LYS A 244 -47.08 17.91 -7.77
N MET A 245 -46.23 18.44 -6.90
CA MET A 245 -45.38 17.59 -6.07
C MET A 245 -46.31 16.80 -5.16
N GLU A 246 -46.37 15.49 -5.37
CA GLU A 246 -47.01 14.55 -4.46
C GLU A 246 -46.30 14.67 -3.11
N GLN A 247 -47.03 15.09 -2.07
CA GLN A 247 -46.49 15.13 -0.71
C GLN A 247 -46.24 13.69 -0.29
N ARG A 248 -44.97 13.32 -0.12
CA ARG A 248 -44.61 12.06 0.55
C ARG A 248 -45.03 12.18 2.01
N GLU A 249 -45.98 11.34 2.41
CA GLU A 249 -46.25 11.01 3.82
C GLU A 249 -45.06 10.25 4.45
#